data_AF-A0A9Q0V388-F1
#
_entry.id   AF-A0A9Q0V388-F1
#
_cell.length_a   1.000
_cell.length_b   1.000
_cell.length_c   1.000
_cell.angle_alpha   90.00
_cell.angle_beta   90.00
_cell.angle_gamma   90.00
#
_symmetry.space_group_name_H-M   'P 1'
#
loop_
_entity.id
_entity.type
_entity.pdbx_description
1 polymer ?
#
loop_
_entity_poly.entity_id
_entity_poly.type
_entity_poly.pdbx_seq_one_letter_code
_entity_poly.pdbx_strand_id
1 'polypeptide(L)'
;MTHCGWNSTLEALSLGVPMVAMPQWTDQPTNAKYIADVWQVGVRVKANEKGIVTKEEVERCIREVMEGERGNEIRRNSEKWMKLAQTAADEGGSSDKNITEFAAELARKFHHETWK
;
A
#
# COMPACT_ATOMS: atom_id res chain seq x y z
N MET A 1 -2.92 -2.65 12.01
CA MET A 1 -3.65 -1.37 11.99
C MET A 1 -2.69 -0.28 11.55
N THR A 2 -3.11 0.63 10.66
CA THR A 2 -2.23 1.67 10.09
C THR A 2 -2.98 2.97 9.90
N HIS A 3 -2.26 4.10 10.02
CA HIS A 3 -2.79 5.41 9.65
C HIS A 3 -2.74 5.65 8.13
N CYS A 4 -2.31 4.68 7.32
CA CYS A 4 -2.25 4.74 5.85
C CYS A 4 -1.24 5.74 5.29
N GLY A 5 -0.16 6.01 6.03
CA GLY A 5 1.00 6.71 5.48
C GLY A 5 1.68 5.86 4.41
N TRP A 6 2.14 6.50 3.32
CA TRP A 6 2.61 5.79 2.12
C TRP A 6 3.71 4.76 2.38
N ASN A 7 4.69 5.10 3.24
CA ASN A 7 5.79 4.18 3.57
C ASN A 7 5.27 2.89 4.24
N SER A 8 4.45 3.00 5.29
CA SER A 8 3.88 1.82 5.96
C SER A 8 2.89 1.06 5.08
N THR A 9 2.21 1.75 4.15
CA THR A 9 1.38 1.08 3.14
C THR A 9 2.23 0.26 2.18
N LEU A 10 3.35 0.81 1.69
CA LEU A 10 4.30 0.07 0.85
C LEU A 10 4.90 -1.13 1.59
N GLU A 11 5.36 -0.95 2.84
CA GLU A 11 5.87 -2.06 3.67
C GLU A 11 4.83 -3.18 3.81
N ALA A 12 3.57 -2.83 4.12
CA ALA A 12 2.51 -3.82 4.27
C ALA A 12 2.20 -4.55 2.96
N LEU A 13 2.16 -3.84 1.82
CA LEU A 13 1.97 -4.45 0.50
C LEU A 13 3.14 -5.39 0.15
N SER A 14 4.38 -4.94 0.34
CA SER A 14 5.60 -5.70 0.04
C SER A 14 5.80 -6.92 0.94
N LEU A 15 5.17 -6.96 2.11
CA LEU A 15 5.23 -8.09 3.05
C LEU A 15 3.93 -8.91 3.07
N GLY A 16 2.93 -8.54 2.26
CA GLY A 16 1.65 -9.24 2.18
C GLY A 16 0.84 -9.18 3.48
N VAL A 17 0.92 -8.07 4.21
CA VAL A 17 0.26 -7.87 5.51
C VAL A 17 -1.10 -7.20 5.32
N PRO A 18 -2.21 -7.87 5.69
CA PRO A 18 -3.54 -7.27 5.71
C PRO A 18 -3.64 -6.03 6.61
N MET A 19 -4.45 -5.05 6.21
CA MET A 19 -4.54 -3.77 6.91
C MET A 19 -5.92 -3.46 7.48
N VAL A 20 -5.93 -2.92 8.70
CA VAL A 20 -7.05 -2.10 9.21
C VAL A 20 -6.62 -0.65 9.05
N ALA A 21 -7.27 0.06 8.13
CA ALA A 21 -6.97 1.43 7.73
C ALA A 21 -7.73 2.45 8.60
N MET A 22 -6.97 3.31 9.28
CA MET A 22 -7.47 4.38 10.16
C MET A 22 -6.79 5.72 9.82
N PRO A 23 -7.12 6.32 8.66
CA PRO A 23 -6.47 7.54 8.20
C PRO A 23 -6.72 8.72 9.14
N GLN A 24 -5.70 9.56 9.32
CA GLN A 24 -5.76 10.78 10.13
C GLN A 24 -5.79 12.03 9.22
N TRP A 25 -4.72 12.29 8.44
CA TRP A 25 -4.55 13.55 7.71
C TRP A 25 -3.96 13.39 6.30
N THR A 26 -3.98 14.47 5.52
CA THR A 26 -3.31 14.61 4.20
C THR A 26 -3.81 13.60 3.16
N ASP A 27 -2.93 12.74 2.64
CA ASP A 27 -3.17 11.76 1.58
C ASP A 27 -3.68 10.42 2.14
N GLN A 28 -3.63 10.24 3.46
CA GLN A 28 -4.02 9.00 4.13
C GLN A 28 -5.45 8.56 3.83
N PRO A 29 -6.47 9.45 3.76
CA PRO A 29 -7.82 9.03 3.38
C PRO A 29 -7.91 8.46 1.96
N THR A 30 -7.07 8.95 1.03
CA THR A 30 -6.94 8.40 -0.32
C THR A 30 -6.28 7.03 -0.26
N ASN A 31 -5.17 6.88 0.46
CA ASN A 31 -4.50 5.59 0.63
C ASN A 31 -5.44 4.54 1.27
N ALA A 32 -6.23 4.94 2.27
CA ALA A 32 -7.24 4.09 2.89
C ALA A 32 -8.32 3.61 1.89
N LYS A 33 -8.70 4.47 0.93
CA LYS A 33 -9.62 4.10 -0.16
C LYS A 33 -8.99 3.06 -1.08
N TYR A 34 -7.72 3.21 -1.45
CA TYR A 34 -7.03 2.21 -2.26
C TYR A 34 -6.89 0.87 -1.53
N ILE A 35 -6.52 0.89 -0.24
CA ILE A 35 -6.40 -0.30 0.61
C ILE A 35 -7.71 -1.10 0.63
N ALA A 36 -8.85 -0.43 0.85
CA ALA A 36 -10.14 -1.09 1.03
C ALA A 36 -10.83 -1.43 -0.29
N ASP A 37 -10.84 -0.51 -1.26
CA ASP A 37 -11.74 -0.59 -2.41
C ASP A 37 -11.04 -1.06 -3.69
N VAL A 38 -9.75 -0.73 -3.86
CA VAL A 38 -9.01 -0.97 -5.11
C VAL A 38 -8.16 -2.23 -5.00
N TRP A 39 -7.29 -2.28 -4.00
CA TRP A 39 -6.40 -3.42 -3.78
C TRP A 39 -7.06 -4.51 -2.95
N GLN A 40 -8.07 -4.14 -2.17
CA GLN A 40 -8.85 -5.06 -1.32
C GLN A 40 -7.94 -5.89 -0.39
N VAL A 41 -6.91 -5.24 0.16
CA VAL A 41 -5.92 -5.81 1.08
C VAL A 41 -6.21 -5.41 2.54
N GLY A 42 -7.38 -4.86 2.79
CA GLY A 42 -7.77 -4.41 4.11
C GLY A 42 -9.18 -3.83 4.17
N VAL A 43 -9.52 -3.29 5.34
CA VAL A 43 -10.79 -2.59 5.58
C VAL A 43 -10.52 -1.22 6.18
N ARG A 44 -11.45 -0.29 5.99
CA ARG A 44 -11.37 1.06 6.56
C ARG A 44 -12.32 1.21 7.74
N VAL A 45 -11.82 1.73 8.86
CA VAL A 45 -12.65 2.03 10.03
C VAL A 45 -13.63 3.16 9.72
N LYS A 46 -14.84 3.07 10.26
CA LYS A 46 -15.88 4.09 10.10
C LYS A 46 -16.02 4.95 11.36
N ALA A 47 -15.90 6.26 11.22
CA ALA A 47 -16.27 7.17 12.27
C ALA A 47 -17.80 7.31 12.35
N ASN A 48 -18.33 7.51 13.56
CA ASN A 48 -19.74 7.86 13.74
C ASN A 48 -20.01 9.33 13.32
N GLU A 49 -21.25 9.78 13.47
CA GLU A 49 -21.68 11.15 13.12
C GLU A 49 -20.90 12.26 13.85
N LYS A 50 -20.27 11.94 14.99
CA LYS A 50 -19.43 12.86 15.76
C LYS A 50 -17.95 12.81 15.35
N GLY A 51 -17.61 12.05 14.30
CA GLY A 51 -16.23 11.85 13.87
C GLY A 51 -15.42 10.91 14.78
N ILE A 52 -16.07 10.16 15.68
CA ILE A 52 -15.39 9.27 16.64
C ILE A 52 -15.45 7.83 16.13
N VAL A 53 -14.29 7.17 16.07
CA VAL A 53 -14.19 5.73 15.85
C VAL A 53 -14.35 5.03 17.20
N THR A 54 -15.34 4.15 17.33
CA THR A 54 -15.59 3.45 18.59
C THR A 54 -14.77 2.17 18.69
N LYS A 55 -14.65 1.62 19.92
CA LYS A 55 -13.98 0.35 20.15
C LYS A 55 -14.63 -0.79 19.35
N GLU A 56 -15.96 -0.80 19.29
CA GLU A 56 -16.75 -1.82 18.61
C GLU A 56 -16.46 -1.83 17.11
N GLU A 57 -16.30 -0.66 16.49
CA GLU A 57 -15.94 -0.56 15.09
C GLU A 57 -14.51 -1.09 14.82
N VAL A 58 -13.56 -0.78 15.70
CA VAL A 58 -12.20 -1.32 15.60
C VAL A 58 -12.20 -2.84 15.75
N GLU A 59 -12.93 -3.37 16.73
CA GLU A 59 -13.06 -4.81 16.95
C GLU A 59 -13.73 -5.52 15.77
N ARG A 60 -14.76 -4.90 15.17
CA ARG A 60 -15.42 -5.38 13.94
C ARG A 60 -14.43 -5.47 12.78
N CYS A 61 -13.64 -4.41 12.55
CA CYS A 61 -12.65 -4.37 11.48
C CYS A 61 -11.53 -5.39 11.69
N ILE A 62 -11.04 -5.57 12.92
CA ILE A 62 -10.02 -6.58 13.24
C ILE A 62 -10.56 -7.97 12.93
N ARG A 63 -11.77 -8.31 13.40
CA ARG A 63 -12.39 -9.61 13.11
C ARG A 63 -12.57 -9.83 11.61
N GLU A 64 -13.05 -8.82 10.88
CA GLU A 64 -13.25 -8.92 9.42
C GLU A 64 -11.95 -9.19 8.65
N VAL A 65 -10.82 -8.62 9.10
CA VAL A 65 -9.50 -8.85 8.48
C VAL A 65 -8.91 -10.21 8.88
N MET A 66 -9.19 -10.69 10.09
CA MET A 66 -8.56 -11.89 10.66
C MET A 66 -9.33 -13.18 10.39
N GLU A 67 -10.65 -13.09 10.21
CA GLU A 67 -11.55 -14.25 10.25
C GLU A 67 -12.52 -14.28 9.05
N GLY A 68 -13.13 -15.44 8.85
CA GLY A 68 -14.18 -15.63 7.86
C GLY A 68 -13.72 -15.58 6.40
N GLU A 69 -14.69 -15.67 5.49
CA GLU A 69 -14.43 -15.67 4.05
C GLU A 69 -13.79 -14.35 3.57
N ARG A 70 -14.26 -13.22 4.12
CA ARG A 70 -13.72 -11.89 3.79
C ARG A 70 -12.27 -11.74 4.21
N GLY A 71 -11.89 -12.17 5.42
CA GLY A 71 -10.49 -12.16 5.87
C GLY A 71 -9.59 -13.03 5.00
N ASN A 72 -10.09 -14.20 4.57
CA ASN A 72 -9.36 -15.07 3.64
C ASN A 72 -9.16 -14.42 2.27
N GLU A 73 -10.15 -13.72 1.73
CA GLU A 73 -10.03 -12.95 0.49
C GLU A 73 -8.98 -11.85 0.62
N ILE A 74 -9.04 -11.05 1.69
CA ILE A 74 -8.07 -10.00 2.00
C ILE A 74 -6.65 -10.56 2.08
N ARG A 75 -6.46 -11.73 2.71
CA ARG A 75 -5.15 -12.38 2.80
C ARG A 75 -4.62 -12.79 1.44
N ARG A 76 -5.45 -13.43 0.59
CA ARG A 76 -5.07 -13.80 -0.78
C ARG A 76 -4.70 -12.59 -1.63
N ASN A 77 -5.45 -11.49 -1.50
CA ASN A 77 -5.14 -10.25 -2.18
C ASN A 77 -3.81 -9.66 -1.70
N SER A 78 -3.55 -9.69 -0.38
CA SER A 78 -2.30 -9.21 0.20
C SER A 78 -1.10 -10.02 -0.31
N GLU A 79 -1.21 -11.36 -0.36
CA GLU A 79 -0.18 -12.24 -0.94
C GLU A 79 0.03 -11.99 -2.44
N LYS A 80 -1.03 -11.70 -3.20
CA LYS A 80 -0.93 -11.33 -4.62
C LYS A 80 -0.14 -10.04 -4.79
N TRP A 81 -0.47 -9.00 -4.02
CA TRP A 81 0.23 -7.72 -4.08
C TRP A 81 1.69 -7.82 -3.64
N MET A 82 1.99 -8.63 -2.62
CA MET A 82 3.37 -8.96 -2.23
C MET A 82 4.17 -9.52 -3.39
N LYS A 83 3.63 -10.52 -4.10
CA LYS A 83 4.32 -11.13 -5.25
C LYS A 83 4.53 -10.12 -6.37
N LEU A 84 3.53 -9.28 -6.67
CA LEU A 84 3.66 -8.22 -7.68
C LEU A 84 4.73 -7.20 -7.30
N ALA A 85 4.79 -6.79 -6.03
CA ALA A 85 5.80 -5.86 -5.53
C ALA A 85 7.21 -6.45 -5.64
N GLN A 86 7.38 -7.73 -5.27
CA GLN A 86 8.65 -8.47 -5.42
C GLN A 86 9.06 -8.54 -6.89
N THR A 87 8.18 -9.04 -7.77
CA THR A 87 8.48 -9.14 -9.21
C THR A 87 8.80 -7.79 -9.86
N ALA A 88 8.18 -6.70 -9.42
CA ALA A 88 8.49 -5.38 -9.95
C ALA A 88 9.88 -4.88 -9.51
N ALA A 89 10.32 -5.24 -8.29
CA ALA A 89 11.57 -4.77 -7.69
C ALA A 89 12.76 -5.73 -7.89
N ASP A 90 12.52 -7.00 -8.21
CA ASP A 90 13.55 -7.99 -8.51
C ASP A 90 14.39 -7.59 -9.74
N GLU A 91 15.57 -8.20 -9.89
CA GLU A 91 16.46 -7.96 -11.03
C GLU A 91 15.73 -8.20 -12.37
N GLY A 92 15.76 -7.20 -13.25
CA GLY A 92 15.03 -7.22 -14.52
C GLY A 92 13.52 -6.99 -14.40
N GLY A 93 13.02 -6.69 -13.19
CA GLY A 93 11.67 -6.24 -12.90
C GLY A 93 11.37 -4.85 -13.47
N SER A 94 10.10 -4.44 -13.44
CA SER A 94 9.68 -3.17 -14.04
C SER A 94 10.24 -1.94 -13.31
N SER A 95 10.25 -1.95 -11.97
CA SER A 95 10.80 -0.84 -11.17
C SER A 95 12.33 -0.79 -11.28
N ASP A 96 12.99 -1.94 -11.29
CA ASP A 96 14.44 -2.08 -11.49
C ASP A 96 14.89 -1.53 -12.85
N LYS A 97 14.17 -1.87 -13.93
CA LYS A 97 14.40 -1.31 -15.27
C LYS A 97 14.16 0.20 -15.30
N ASN A 98 13.04 0.66 -14.76
CA ASN A 98 12.68 2.07 -14.79
C ASN A 98 13.72 2.95 -14.08
N ILE A 99 14.22 2.54 -12.91
CA ILE A 99 15.23 3.32 -12.19
C ILE A 99 16.58 3.29 -12.91
N THR A 100 16.95 2.15 -13.51
CA THR A 100 18.16 2.00 -14.32
C THR A 100 18.13 2.90 -15.55
N GLU A 101 17.01 2.88 -16.30
CA GLU A 101 16.80 3.74 -17.46
C GLU A 101 16.87 5.22 -17.09
N PHE A 102 16.16 5.62 -16.02
CA PHE A 102 16.20 6.99 -15.51
C PHE A 102 17.62 7.45 -15.16
N ALA A 103 18.38 6.63 -14.45
CA ALA A 103 19.77 6.95 -14.10
C ALA A 103 20.67 7.07 -15.34
N ALA A 104 20.49 6.20 -16.33
CA ALA A 104 21.21 6.27 -17.60
C ALA A 104 20.87 7.54 -18.40
N GLU A 105 19.61 8.00 -18.37
CA GLU A 105 19.22 9.26 -19.00
C GLU A 105 19.90 10.47 -18.36
N LEU A 106 19.94 10.51 -17.02
CA LEU A 106 20.62 11.58 -16.29
C LEU A 106 22.12 11.60 -16.61
N ALA A 107 22.79 10.45 -16.58
CA ALA A 107 24.20 10.34 -16.93
C ALA A 107 24.49 10.88 -18.33
N ARG A 108 23.67 10.51 -19.34
CA ARG A 108 23.79 11.03 -20.71
C ARG A 108 23.65 12.56 -20.78
N LYS A 109 22.70 13.14 -20.04
CA LYS A 109 22.52 14.61 -20.00
C LYS A 109 23.73 15.32 -19.39
N PHE A 110 24.23 14.83 -18.26
CA PHE A 110 25.42 15.41 -17.62
C PHE A 110 26.67 15.33 -18.50
N HIS A 111 26.87 14.23 -19.21
CA HIS A 111 27.98 14.11 -20.18
C HIS A 111 27.83 15.10 -21.35
N HIS A 112 26.62 15.36 -21.84
CA HIS A 112 26.41 16.32 -22.92
C HIS A 112 26.53 17.79 -22.47
N GLU A 113 26.26 18.11 -21.21
CA GLU A 113 26.42 19.46 -20.63
C GLU A 113 27.87 19.78 -20.24
N THR A 114 28.65 18.78 -19.84
CA THR A 114 30.06 18.96 -19.43
C THR A 114 31.05 19.04 -20.59
N TRP A 115 30.67 18.55 -21.77
CA TRP A 115 31.50 18.54 -22.97
C TRP A 115 30.89 19.37 -24.12
N LYS A 116 30.20 20.45 -23.76
CA LYS A 116 29.86 21.58 -24.62
C LYS A 116 30.69 22.80 -24.23
#